data_AF-A0A2D7QW17-F1
#
_entry.id   AF-A0A2D7QW17-F1
#
_cell.length_a   1.000
_cell.length_b   1.000
_cell.length_c   1.000
_cell.angle_alpha   90.00
_cell.angle_beta   90.00
_cell.angle_gamma   90.00
#
_symmetry.space_group_name_H-M   'P 1'
#
loop_
_entity.id
_entity.type
_entity.pdbx_description
1 polymer ?
#
loop_
_entity_poly.entity_id
_entity_poly.type
_entity_poly.pdbx_seq_one_letter_code
_entity_poly.pdbx_strand_id
1 'polypeptide(L)'
;MTYKNITVPDSGSPITIENNELNVPNNPIITYIEGDGIGIDISPVMLDVVNTAVKKAYGGEREIHWMEIYAGEKADSIYGEYLPEETVEAIKEFSVSIKGPLTTPVGGGMRSLNVAIRQILDLYICQRPVQYFDGTPSPVRHPEKVDMVIFRENSEDIYAGIEFPKGSKEVKKVIDFLQDE
;
A
#
# COMPACT_ATOMS: atom_id res chain seq x y z
N MET A 1 14.19 -8.08 -15.64
CA MET A 1 12.92 -8.30 -16.36
C MET A 1 12.59 -7.01 -17.09
N THR A 2 11.89 -7.06 -18.23
CA THR A 2 11.47 -5.82 -18.91
C THR A 2 10.02 -5.58 -18.55
N TYR A 3 9.78 -4.51 -17.78
CA TYR A 3 8.45 -4.02 -17.49
C TYR A 3 7.76 -3.52 -18.77
N LYS A 4 6.43 -3.68 -18.86
CA LYS A 4 5.63 -3.32 -20.03
C LYS A 4 5.41 -1.82 -20.11
N ASN A 5 4.94 -1.18 -19.04
CA ASN A 5 4.80 0.29 -19.01
C ASN A 5 5.49 0.97 -17.82
N ILE A 6 6.17 0.21 -16.94
CA ILE A 6 6.99 0.79 -15.87
C ILE A 6 8.39 1.10 -16.43
N THR A 7 8.89 2.30 -16.14
CA THR A 7 10.26 2.70 -16.50
C THR A 7 11.12 2.66 -15.25
N VAL A 8 12.10 1.76 -15.22
CA VAL A 8 13.10 1.74 -14.15
C VAL A 8 14.01 2.95 -14.31
N PRO A 9 14.25 3.76 -13.26
CA PRO A 9 15.18 4.87 -13.32
C PRO A 9 16.59 4.41 -13.77
N ASP A 10 17.23 5.20 -14.66
CA ASP A 10 18.59 4.91 -15.16
C ASP A 10 19.66 4.92 -14.05
N SER A 11 19.33 5.50 -12.91
CA SER A 11 20.20 5.63 -11.73
C SER A 11 19.47 5.16 -10.48
N GLY A 12 20.24 4.73 -9.48
CA GLY A 12 19.73 4.18 -8.23
C GLY A 12 20.08 2.71 -8.08
N SER A 13 19.77 2.15 -6.92
CA SER A 13 19.99 0.73 -6.61
C SER A 13 18.83 0.17 -5.81
N PRO A 14 18.41 -1.09 -6.06
CA PRO A 14 17.31 -1.68 -5.30
C PRO A 14 17.69 -1.86 -3.83
N ILE A 15 16.70 -1.76 -2.94
CA ILE A 15 16.83 -2.19 -1.55
C ILE A 15 16.82 -3.72 -1.55
N THR A 16 17.79 -4.35 -0.89
CA THR A 16 17.86 -5.82 -0.76
C THR A 16 17.52 -6.27 0.65
N ILE A 17 17.10 -7.52 0.78
CA ILE A 17 16.84 -8.16 2.07
C ILE A 17 17.81 -9.34 2.20
N GLU A 18 18.71 -9.28 3.18
CA GLU A 18 19.63 -10.37 3.51
C GLU A 18 19.50 -10.68 4.99
N ASN A 19 19.36 -11.96 5.36
CA ASN A 19 19.21 -12.40 6.75
C ASN A 19 18.10 -11.67 7.54
N ASN A 20 16.97 -11.35 6.89
CA ASN A 20 15.85 -10.56 7.44
C ASN A 20 16.19 -9.10 7.79
N GLU A 21 17.29 -8.56 7.27
CA GLU A 21 17.65 -7.15 7.41
C GLU A 21 17.55 -6.43 6.06
N LEU A 22 17.04 -5.20 6.09
CA LEU A 22 16.99 -4.33 4.91
C LEU A 22 18.36 -3.67 4.71
N ASN A 23 18.98 -3.96 3.57
CA ASN A 23 20.17 -3.27 3.10
C ASN A 23 19.77 -2.11 2.20
N VAL A 24 19.79 -0.89 2.77
CA VAL A 24 19.36 0.33 2.06
C VAL A 24 20.59 1.07 1.53
N PRO A 25 20.80 1.17 0.20
CA PRO A 25 21.89 1.95 -0.36
C PRO A 25 21.66 3.46 -0.14
N ASN A 26 22.64 4.29 -0.49
CA ASN A 26 22.49 5.75 -0.39
C ASN A 26 21.55 6.33 -1.47
N ASN A 27 21.36 5.60 -2.56
CA ASN A 27 20.57 5.98 -3.73
C ASN A 27 19.45 4.95 -4.03
N PRO A 28 18.56 4.63 -3.07
CA PRO A 28 17.59 3.57 -3.25
C PRO A 28 16.57 3.90 -4.35
N ILE A 29 16.19 2.89 -5.13
CA ILE A 29 14.99 2.94 -5.96
C ILE A 29 13.80 2.59 -5.07
N ILE A 30 12.82 3.49 -4.99
CA ILE A 30 11.58 3.29 -4.24
C ILE A 30 10.40 3.44 -5.19
N THR A 31 9.51 2.45 -5.20
CA THR A 31 8.31 2.51 -6.02
C THR A 31 7.25 3.41 -5.41
N TYR A 32 6.50 4.12 -6.25
CA TYR A 32 5.32 4.84 -5.80
C TYR A 32 4.15 4.67 -6.76
N ILE A 33 2.95 4.65 -6.19
CA ILE A 33 1.69 4.74 -6.95
C ILE A 33 1.08 6.11 -6.65
N GLU A 34 0.90 6.94 -7.67
CA GLU A 34 0.28 8.28 -7.53
C GLU A 34 -1.09 8.20 -6.82
N GLY A 35 -1.88 7.19 -7.17
CA GLY A 35 -3.21 6.96 -6.64
C GLY A 35 -4.30 7.69 -7.43
N ASP A 36 -5.54 7.52 -7.01
CA ASP A 36 -6.73 8.05 -7.65
C ASP A 36 -7.26 9.29 -6.90
N GLY A 37 -8.13 10.07 -7.55
CA GLY A 37 -8.75 11.26 -6.95
C GLY A 37 -7.70 12.25 -6.45
N ILE A 38 -7.68 12.52 -5.13
CA ILE A 38 -6.71 13.43 -4.51
C ILE A 38 -5.25 12.94 -4.58
N GLY A 39 -5.00 11.70 -5.04
CA GLY A 39 -3.65 11.18 -5.25
C GLY A 39 -2.78 12.10 -6.11
N ILE A 40 -3.36 12.70 -7.15
CA ILE A 40 -2.69 13.66 -8.04
C ILE A 40 -2.22 14.93 -7.31
N ASP A 41 -2.89 15.32 -6.23
CA ASP A 41 -2.56 16.52 -5.47
C ASP A 41 -1.53 16.22 -4.36
N ILE A 42 -1.71 15.10 -3.65
CA ILE A 42 -0.92 14.82 -2.44
C ILE A 42 0.39 14.08 -2.72
N SER A 43 0.44 13.26 -3.78
CA SER A 43 1.63 12.45 -4.09
C SER A 43 2.81 13.32 -4.53
N PRO A 44 2.66 14.30 -5.44
CA PRO A 44 3.78 15.19 -5.80
C PRO A 44 4.33 15.96 -4.59
N VAL A 45 3.44 16.48 -3.72
CA VAL A 45 3.84 17.19 -2.50
C VAL A 45 4.60 16.27 -1.54
N MET A 46 4.16 15.02 -1.40
CA MET A 46 4.85 14.02 -0.59
C MET A 46 6.28 13.78 -1.10
N LEU A 47 6.44 13.57 -2.41
CA LEU A 47 7.75 13.36 -3.05
C LEU A 47 8.68 14.56 -2.79
N ASP A 48 8.19 15.79 -2.99
CA ASP A 48 8.97 17.02 -2.78
C ASP A 48 9.43 17.21 -1.33
N VAL A 49 8.53 16.96 -0.37
CA VAL A 49 8.83 17.07 1.06
C VAL A 49 9.87 16.02 1.47
N VAL A 50 9.69 14.76 1.03
CA VAL A 50 10.64 13.67 1.34
C VAL A 50 12.00 13.95 0.72
N ASN A 51 12.06 14.34 -0.55
CA ASN A 51 13.32 14.70 -1.24
C ASN A 51 14.05 15.81 -0.50
N THR A 52 13.33 16.86 -0.09
CA THR A 52 13.89 17.98 0.67
C THR A 52 14.41 17.54 2.04
N ALA A 53 13.67 16.68 2.74
CA ALA A 53 14.06 16.16 4.04
C ALA A 53 15.33 15.31 3.95
N VAL A 54 15.41 14.39 2.98
CA VAL A 54 16.59 13.54 2.73
C VAL A 54 17.80 14.41 2.39
N LYS A 55 17.66 15.33 1.41
CA LYS A 55 18.74 16.23 1.03
C LYS A 55 19.28 17.04 2.20
N LYS A 56 18.38 17.56 3.05
CA LYS A 56 18.75 18.35 4.24
C LYS A 56 19.43 17.49 5.31
N ALA A 57 18.92 16.28 5.57
CA ALA A 57 19.43 15.40 6.62
C ALA A 57 20.83 14.84 6.29
N TYR A 58 21.09 14.57 5.01
CA TYR A 58 22.30 13.88 4.57
C TYR A 58 23.24 14.75 3.72
N GLY A 59 23.00 16.06 3.63
CA GLY A 59 23.86 16.97 2.86
C GLY A 59 23.99 16.64 1.37
N GLY A 60 23.05 15.88 0.81
CA GLY A 60 23.10 15.37 -0.56
C GLY A 60 23.86 14.05 -0.77
N GLU A 61 24.37 13.42 0.29
CA GLU A 61 24.98 12.08 0.20
C GLU A 61 23.96 10.96 -0.05
N ARG A 62 22.67 11.24 0.19
CA ARG A 62 21.56 10.32 -0.07
C ARG A 62 20.49 10.97 -0.93
N GLU A 63 19.87 10.17 -1.78
CA GLU A 63 18.82 10.57 -2.73
C GLU A 63 17.90 9.39 -3.01
N ILE A 64 16.60 9.62 -3.20
CA ILE A 64 15.67 8.56 -3.60
C ILE A 64 15.43 8.66 -5.11
N HIS A 65 15.57 7.53 -5.81
CA HIS A 65 15.18 7.40 -7.20
C HIS A 65 13.76 6.83 -7.27
N TRP A 66 12.79 7.72 -7.50
CA TRP A 66 11.39 7.33 -7.54
C TRP A 66 11.04 6.59 -8.83
N MET A 67 10.41 5.43 -8.69
CA MET A 67 9.90 4.63 -9.81
C MET A 67 8.37 4.61 -9.77
N GLU A 68 7.73 5.26 -10.73
CA GLU A 68 6.27 5.24 -10.80
C GLU A 68 5.77 3.86 -11.25
N ILE A 69 4.84 3.30 -10.50
CA ILE A 69 4.11 2.07 -10.82
C ILE A 69 2.61 2.33 -10.70
N TYR A 70 1.78 1.50 -11.33
CA TYR A 70 0.37 1.86 -11.57
C TYR A 70 -0.61 0.90 -10.88
N ALA A 71 -1.56 1.46 -10.15
CA ALA A 71 -2.77 0.76 -9.69
C ALA A 71 -3.95 1.74 -9.70
N GLY A 72 -5.17 1.24 -9.64
CA GLY A 72 -6.38 2.07 -9.64
C GLY A 72 -6.83 2.47 -11.04
N GLU A 73 -7.53 3.60 -11.14
CA GLU A 73 -8.09 4.14 -12.39
C GLU A 73 -6.99 4.48 -13.41
N LYS A 74 -5.83 4.94 -12.93
CA LYS A 74 -4.67 5.18 -13.79
C LYS A 74 -4.15 3.89 -14.42
N ALA A 75 -4.15 2.79 -13.67
CA ALA A 75 -3.80 1.48 -14.23
C ALA A 75 -4.87 0.97 -15.20
N ASP A 76 -6.15 1.10 -14.88
CA ASP A 76 -7.23 0.68 -15.78
C ASP A 76 -7.13 1.40 -17.14
N SER A 77 -6.76 2.68 -17.13
CA SER A 77 -6.55 3.47 -18.35
C SER A 77 -5.34 3.02 -19.20
N ILE A 78 -4.27 2.52 -18.56
CA ILE A 78 -3.02 2.12 -19.25
C ILE A 78 -3.04 0.64 -19.65
N TYR A 79 -3.65 -0.21 -18.82
CA TYR A 79 -3.57 -1.68 -18.91
C TYR A 79 -4.91 -2.33 -19.25
N GLY A 80 -6.04 -1.67 -18.98
CA GLY A 80 -7.36 -2.30 -18.97
C GLY A 80 -7.64 -3.15 -17.73
N GLU A 81 -6.83 -2.99 -16.68
CA GLU A 81 -7.01 -3.64 -15.38
C GLU A 81 -6.54 -2.74 -14.22
N TYR A 82 -7.17 -2.88 -13.05
CA TYR A 82 -6.93 -2.00 -11.90
C TYR A 82 -5.66 -2.34 -11.09
N LEU A 83 -5.15 -3.57 -11.22
CA LEU A 83 -3.93 -4.01 -10.54
C LEU A 83 -3.13 -4.94 -11.47
N PRO A 84 -2.27 -4.37 -12.33
CA PRO A 84 -1.40 -5.14 -13.21
C PRO A 84 -0.43 -6.02 -12.41
N GLU A 85 -0.12 -7.20 -12.95
CA GLU A 85 0.83 -8.12 -12.33
C GLU A 85 2.22 -7.47 -12.16
N GLU A 86 2.66 -6.69 -13.15
CA GLU A 86 3.96 -6.04 -13.11
C GLU A 86 4.10 -5.00 -11.98
N THR A 87 2.98 -4.41 -11.53
CA THR A 87 2.97 -3.53 -10.34
C THR A 87 3.27 -4.33 -9.09
N VAL A 88 2.70 -5.52 -8.95
CA VAL A 88 2.95 -6.42 -7.80
C VAL A 88 4.40 -6.91 -7.83
N GLU A 89 4.89 -7.31 -9.00
CA GLU A 89 6.27 -7.75 -9.19
C GLU A 89 7.27 -6.63 -8.84
N ALA A 90 7.01 -5.40 -9.29
CA ALA A 90 7.84 -4.25 -8.94
C ALA A 90 7.88 -4.00 -7.43
N ILE A 91 6.73 -4.07 -6.73
CA ILE A 91 6.73 -3.92 -5.26
C ILE A 91 7.57 -5.00 -4.57
N LYS A 92 7.51 -6.25 -5.06
CA LYS A 92 8.32 -7.36 -4.52
C LYS A 92 9.81 -7.15 -4.80
N GLU A 93 10.17 -6.77 -6.02
CA GLU A 93 11.56 -6.59 -6.44
C GLU A 93 12.24 -5.43 -5.70
N PHE A 94 11.53 -4.30 -5.55
CA PHE A 94 12.10 -3.09 -4.94
C PHE A 94 11.83 -2.94 -3.43
N SER A 95 11.13 -3.91 -2.83
CA SER A 95 10.87 -4.10 -1.39
C SER A 95 10.06 -3.01 -0.68
N VAL A 96 10.28 -1.74 -1.00
CA VAL A 96 9.65 -0.58 -0.36
C VAL A 96 8.83 0.18 -1.39
N SER A 97 7.55 0.37 -1.09
CA SER A 97 6.63 1.14 -1.93
C SER A 97 5.78 2.09 -1.09
N ILE A 98 5.44 3.24 -1.66
CA ILE A 98 4.44 4.16 -1.12
C ILE A 98 3.29 4.34 -2.11
N LYS A 99 2.09 4.71 -1.64
CA LYS A 99 0.94 4.91 -2.53
C LYS A 99 -0.01 5.99 -2.03
N GLY A 100 -0.61 6.72 -2.96
CA GLY A 100 -1.82 7.51 -2.75
C GLY A 100 -3.06 6.63 -2.50
N PRO A 101 -4.25 7.22 -2.30
CA PRO A 101 -5.51 6.47 -2.21
C PRO A 101 -5.83 5.75 -3.52
N LEU A 102 -6.63 4.68 -3.46
CA LEU A 102 -7.10 3.97 -4.66
C LEU A 102 -8.61 3.81 -4.62
N THR A 103 -9.28 4.12 -5.73
CA THR A 103 -10.69 3.85 -5.94
C THR A 103 -10.89 2.36 -6.14
N THR A 104 -11.83 1.75 -5.43
CA THR A 104 -12.26 0.38 -5.72
C THR A 104 -13.56 0.43 -6.55
N PRO A 105 -13.59 -0.09 -7.78
CA PRO A 105 -14.77 -0.07 -8.62
C PRO A 105 -15.91 -0.88 -7.97
N VAL A 106 -17.12 -0.32 -7.98
CA VAL A 106 -18.31 -0.97 -7.43
C VAL A 106 -18.88 -1.96 -8.45
N GLY A 107 -19.12 -3.21 -8.05
CA GLY A 107 -19.84 -4.21 -8.84
C GLY A 107 -18.99 -5.22 -9.62
N GLY A 108 -17.66 -5.11 -9.61
CA GLY A 108 -16.74 -5.99 -10.37
C GLY A 108 -16.23 -7.23 -9.63
N GLY A 109 -16.79 -7.60 -8.47
CA GLY A 109 -16.34 -8.76 -7.69
C GLY A 109 -15.02 -8.57 -6.91
N MET A 110 -14.32 -7.44 -7.09
CA MET A 110 -13.15 -7.08 -6.29
C MET A 110 -13.57 -6.29 -5.05
N ARG A 111 -13.42 -6.86 -3.85
CA ARG A 111 -13.81 -6.20 -2.59
C ARG A 111 -13.01 -4.93 -2.32
N SER A 112 -11.70 -4.94 -2.54
CA SER A 112 -10.81 -3.79 -2.36
C SER A 112 -9.44 -4.04 -2.98
N LEU A 113 -8.94 -3.09 -3.78
CA LEU A 113 -7.56 -3.15 -4.30
C LEU A 113 -6.52 -3.16 -3.18
N ASN A 114 -6.76 -2.39 -2.10
CA ASN A 114 -5.84 -2.37 -0.97
C ASN A 114 -5.79 -3.73 -0.25
N VAL A 115 -6.92 -4.44 -0.15
CA VAL A 115 -6.96 -5.79 0.43
C VAL A 115 -6.22 -6.77 -0.48
N ALA A 116 -6.46 -6.72 -1.79
CA ALA A 116 -5.77 -7.57 -2.76
C ALA A 116 -4.24 -7.40 -2.68
N ILE A 117 -3.73 -6.17 -2.70
CA ILE A 117 -2.29 -5.90 -2.57
C ILE A 117 -1.73 -6.50 -1.29
N ARG A 118 -2.41 -6.34 -0.15
CA ARG A 118 -1.96 -6.88 1.15
C ARG A 118 -1.90 -8.39 1.16
N GLN A 119 -2.91 -9.06 0.61
CA GLN A 119 -2.98 -10.51 0.58
C GLN A 119 -1.95 -11.11 -0.38
N ILE A 120 -1.77 -10.53 -1.57
CA ILE A 120 -0.82 -11.03 -2.58
C ILE A 120 0.64 -10.84 -2.12
N LEU A 121 0.92 -9.77 -1.38
CA LEU A 121 2.25 -9.43 -0.88
C LEU A 121 2.50 -9.93 0.55
N ASP A 122 1.54 -10.62 1.17
CA ASP A 122 1.62 -11.08 2.56
C ASP A 122 1.99 -9.96 3.56
N LEU A 123 1.36 -8.80 3.41
CA LEU A 123 1.56 -7.64 4.30
C LEU A 123 0.67 -7.78 5.54
N TYR A 124 0.99 -8.76 6.39
CA TYR A 124 0.21 -9.18 7.56
C TYR A 124 0.15 -8.15 8.70
N ILE A 125 1.00 -7.11 8.68
CA ILE A 125 0.97 -6.01 9.66
C ILE A 125 0.33 -4.75 9.04
N CYS A 126 -0.77 -4.29 9.64
CA CYS A 126 -1.26 -2.92 9.44
C CYS A 126 -0.80 -2.04 10.61
N GLN A 127 0.36 -1.39 10.47
CA GLN A 127 0.91 -0.49 11.47
C GLN A 127 0.34 0.93 11.31
N ARG A 128 -0.19 1.52 12.39
CA ARG A 128 -0.76 2.88 12.38
C ARG A 128 -0.23 3.70 13.56
N PRO A 129 0.79 4.54 13.36
CA PRO A 129 1.16 5.55 14.34
C PRO A 129 0.05 6.61 14.43
N VAL A 130 -0.35 6.95 15.66
CA VAL A 130 -1.34 7.99 15.96
C VAL A 130 -0.69 8.94 16.96
N GLN A 131 -0.42 10.16 16.50
CA GLN A 131 0.21 11.21 17.29
C GLN A 131 -0.50 12.55 17.07
N TYR A 132 -0.38 13.46 18.02
CA TYR A 132 -0.89 14.81 17.89
C TYR A 132 0.18 15.76 17.31
N PHE A 133 -0.24 16.61 16.37
CA PHE A 133 0.57 17.73 15.87
C PHE A 133 0.00 19.04 16.39
N ASP A 134 0.85 19.85 17.02
CA ASP A 134 0.46 21.13 17.61
C ASP A 134 -0.28 22.03 16.61
N GLY A 135 -1.40 22.61 17.06
CA GLY A 135 -2.27 23.45 16.25
C GLY A 135 -3.38 22.69 15.50
N THR A 136 -3.35 21.36 15.48
CA THR A 136 -4.45 20.57 14.90
C THR A 136 -5.71 20.71 15.76
N PRO A 137 -6.87 21.12 15.19
CA PRO A 137 -8.14 21.14 15.93
C PRO A 137 -8.51 19.75 16.41
N SER A 138 -8.91 19.63 17.68
CA SER A 138 -9.22 18.33 18.29
C SER A 138 -10.53 18.36 19.07
N PRO A 139 -11.34 17.28 19.01
CA PRO A 139 -12.58 17.18 19.78
C PRO A 139 -12.35 16.79 21.24
N VAL A 140 -11.15 16.36 21.63
CA VAL A 140 -10.83 15.90 23.01
C VAL A 140 -10.03 16.95 23.78
N ARG A 141 -10.07 16.86 25.12
CA ARG A 141 -9.43 17.85 26.01
C ARG A 141 -7.90 17.78 26.02
N HIS A 142 -7.34 16.59 25.83
CA HIS A 142 -5.90 16.34 25.96
C HIS A 142 -5.35 15.52 24.77
N PRO A 143 -5.43 16.02 23.52
CA PRO A 143 -4.91 15.30 22.37
C PRO A 143 -3.39 15.13 22.41
N GLU A 144 -2.66 16.02 23.07
CA GLU A 144 -1.21 15.98 23.24
C GLU A 144 -0.70 14.74 23.98
N LYS A 145 -1.60 14.03 24.69
CA LYS A 145 -1.28 12.77 25.39
C LYS A 145 -1.37 11.54 24.48
N VAL A 146 -1.82 11.71 23.23
CA VAL A 146 -1.93 10.63 22.26
C VAL A 146 -0.59 10.50 21.53
N ASP A 147 0.13 9.44 21.89
CA ASP A 147 1.32 8.97 21.20
C ASP A 147 1.32 7.44 21.25
N MET A 148 0.77 6.81 20.20
CA MET A 148 0.51 5.37 20.16
C MET A 148 0.88 4.79 18.80
N VAL A 149 1.27 3.52 18.79
CA VAL A 149 1.42 2.74 17.57
C VAL A 149 0.51 1.53 17.63
N ILE A 150 -0.46 1.46 16.73
CA ILE A 150 -1.38 0.32 16.62
C ILE A 150 -0.77 -0.70 15.67
N PHE A 151 -0.55 -1.92 16.16
CA PHE A 151 -0.24 -3.09 15.35
C PHE A 151 -1.52 -3.90 15.18
N ARG A 152 -2.10 -3.81 13.99
CA ARG A 152 -3.32 -4.55 13.63
C ARG A 152 -2.95 -5.76 12.76
N GLU A 153 -3.43 -6.93 13.15
CA GLU A 153 -3.45 -8.16 12.33
C GLU A 153 -4.26 -7.88 11.04
N ASN A 154 -3.72 -8.26 9.88
CA ASN A 154 -4.18 -7.78 8.58
C ASN A 154 -4.29 -8.90 7.52
N SER A 155 -4.16 -10.16 7.93
CA SER A 155 -4.25 -11.35 7.09
C SER A 155 -5.50 -12.21 7.36
N GLU A 156 -6.09 -12.15 8.56
CA GLU A 156 -7.22 -12.99 8.97
C GLU A 156 -8.49 -12.18 9.33
N ASP A 157 -9.20 -12.61 10.38
CA ASP A 157 -10.49 -12.09 10.87
C ASP A 157 -11.61 -12.17 9.82
N ILE A 158 -12.74 -11.52 10.07
CA ILE A 158 -13.85 -11.36 9.11
C ILE A 158 -13.40 -10.72 7.79
N TYR A 159 -12.21 -10.09 7.76
CA TYR A 159 -11.60 -9.51 6.57
C TYR A 159 -11.09 -10.55 5.57
N ALA A 160 -10.87 -11.81 5.98
CA ALA A 160 -10.67 -12.93 5.07
C ALA A 160 -11.87 -13.11 4.13
N GLY A 161 -13.05 -12.67 4.56
CA GLY A 161 -14.22 -12.55 3.71
C GLY A 161 -14.78 -13.89 3.24
N ILE A 162 -14.64 -14.90 4.11
CA ILE A 162 -15.35 -16.17 4.01
C ILE A 162 -16.77 -15.95 4.50
N GLU A 163 -17.66 -15.60 3.57
CA GLU A 163 -19.06 -15.29 3.85
C GLU A 163 -19.96 -15.79 2.73
N PHE A 164 -21.22 -16.06 3.07
CA PHE A 164 -22.20 -16.62 2.14
C PHE A 164 -23.48 -15.76 2.13
N PRO A 165 -24.03 -15.43 0.95
CA PRO A 165 -25.27 -14.67 0.87
C PRO A 165 -26.44 -15.39 1.54
N LYS A 166 -27.33 -14.62 2.16
CA LYS A 166 -28.56 -15.17 2.75
C LYS A 166 -29.35 -15.96 1.72
N GLY A 167 -29.67 -17.22 2.05
CA GLY A 167 -30.47 -18.11 1.21
C GLY A 167 -29.70 -18.80 0.08
N SER A 168 -28.38 -18.62 -0.02
CA SER A 168 -27.56 -19.36 -0.98
C SER A 168 -27.49 -20.85 -0.65
N LYS A 169 -27.13 -21.68 -1.63
CA LYS A 169 -26.98 -23.13 -1.39
C LYS A 169 -25.82 -23.41 -0.43
N GLU A 170 -24.77 -22.60 -0.51
CA GLU A 170 -23.58 -22.68 0.32
C GLU A 170 -23.90 -22.38 1.78
N VAL A 171 -24.64 -21.29 2.08
CA VAL A 171 -25.02 -20.99 3.46
C VAL A 171 -25.93 -22.07 4.04
N LYS A 172 -26.83 -22.63 3.22
CA LYS A 172 -27.68 -23.74 3.66
C LYS A 172 -26.84 -24.97 4.02
N LYS A 173 -25.88 -25.35 3.17
CA LYS A 173 -24.97 -26.46 3.45
C LYS A 173 -24.18 -26.24 4.74
N VAL A 174 -23.68 -25.03 4.99
CA VAL A 174 -22.95 -24.70 6.22
C VAL A 174 -23.87 -24.78 7.45
N ILE A 175 -25.11 -24.29 7.36
CA ILE A 175 -26.09 -24.37 8.44
C ILE A 175 -26.43 -25.82 8.75
N ASP A 176 -26.77 -26.62 7.73
CA ASP A 176 -27.12 -28.02 7.87
C ASP A 176 -25.95 -28.80 8.52
N PHE A 177 -24.71 -28.58 8.06
CA PHE A 177 -23.51 -29.17 8.66
C PHE A 177 -23.35 -28.82 10.15
N LEU A 178 -23.55 -27.55 10.53
CA LEU A 178 -23.40 -27.12 11.93
C LEU A 178 -24.53 -27.60 12.85
N GLN A 179 -25.68 -28.00 12.31
CA GLN A 179 -26.85 -28.41 13.09
C GLN A 179 -27.00 -29.94 13.18
N ASP A 180 -26.66 -30.67 12.11
CA ASP A 180 -27.06 -32.05 11.93
C ASP A 180 -25.87 -33.06 11.89
N GLU A 181 -24.62 -32.59 11.85
CA GLU A 181 -23.39 -33.42 11.92
C GLU A 181 -22.58 -33.14 13.20
#